data_AF-A0A329RUS5-F1
#
_entry.id   AF-A0A329RUS5-F1
#
_cell.length_a   1.000
_cell.length_b   1.000
_cell.length_c   1.000
_cell.angle_alpha   90.00
_cell.angle_beta   90.00
_cell.angle_gamma   90.00
#
_symmetry.space_group_name_H-M   'P 1'
#
loop_
_entity.id
_entity.type
_entity.pdbx_description
1 polymer ?
#
loop_
_entity_poly.entity_id
_entity_poly.type
_entity_poly.pdbx_seq_one_letter_code
_entity_poly.pdbx_strand_id
1 'polypeptide(L)'
;MQCGFQLLVSGSSSANAKYIRKRLHGKQFFDTNLFLERAGCPFYINVSGGSGAWQLTKAKFAHNYLKNVGFSAKSFAESSIPRPAKALRNTTQQT
;
A
#
# COMPACT_ATOMS: atom_id res chain seq x y z
N MET A 1 20.11 -0.40 8.64
CA MET A 1 18.88 0.38 8.93
C MET A 1 17.81 0.04 7.91
N GLN A 2 16.60 -0.28 8.36
CA GLN A 2 15.45 -0.51 7.48
C GLN A 2 14.91 0.86 7.02
N CYS A 3 15.02 1.15 5.73
CA CYS A 3 14.50 2.39 5.14
C CYS A 3 13.06 2.22 4.64
N GLY A 4 12.30 3.31 4.55
CA GLY A 4 10.98 3.32 3.93
C GLY A 4 9.80 3.41 4.90
N PHE A 5 8.66 2.84 4.48
CA PHE A 5 7.38 2.91 5.18
C PHE A 5 6.58 1.62 4.98
N GLN A 6 5.71 1.32 5.94
CA GLN A 6 4.84 0.14 5.88
C GLN A 6 3.46 0.52 5.35
N LEU A 7 2.87 -0.36 4.54
CA LEU A 7 1.50 -0.25 4.06
C LEU A 7 0.54 -0.95 5.04
N LEU A 8 -0.69 -0.45 5.09
CA LEU A 8 -1.83 -1.04 5.79
C LEU A 8 -3.00 -1.05 4.82
N VAL A 9 -3.71 -2.17 4.70
CA VAL A 9 -4.97 -2.23 3.96
C VAL A 9 -6.03 -1.51 4.81
N SER A 10 -6.60 -0.43 4.27
CA SER A 10 -7.68 0.31 4.95
C SER A 10 -9.07 -0.13 4.48
N GLY A 11 -9.15 -0.87 3.38
CA GLY A 11 -10.40 -1.39 2.82
C GLY A 11 -10.13 -2.22 1.58
N SER A 12 -10.89 -3.29 1.40
CA SER A 12 -10.77 -4.19 0.26
C SER A 12 -12.12 -4.79 -0.12
N SER A 13 -12.27 -5.12 -1.39
CA SER A 13 -13.33 -5.96 -1.93
C SER A 13 -12.74 -6.95 -2.94
N SER A 14 -13.58 -7.77 -3.58
CA SER A 14 -13.15 -8.75 -4.59
C SER A 14 -12.38 -8.13 -5.75
N ALA A 15 -12.63 -6.86 -6.07
CA ALA A 15 -12.04 -6.19 -7.22
C ALA A 15 -11.26 -4.91 -6.86
N ASN A 16 -11.20 -4.50 -5.60
CA ASN A 16 -10.57 -3.23 -5.23
C ASN A 16 -9.81 -3.34 -3.92
N ALA A 17 -8.73 -2.58 -3.77
CA ALA A 17 -8.04 -2.42 -2.50
C ALA A 17 -7.55 -0.99 -2.30
N LYS A 18 -7.59 -0.53 -1.05
CA LYS A 18 -7.01 0.74 -0.61
C LYS A 18 -5.92 0.47 0.41
N TYR A 19 -4.73 0.96 0.10
CA TYR A 19 -3.58 0.94 0.97
C TYR A 19 -3.32 2.34 1.50
N ILE A 20 -3.11 2.44 2.81
CA ILE A 20 -2.64 3.64 3.48
C ILE A 20 -1.30 3.34 4.13
N ARG A 21 -0.61 4.38 4.58
CA ARG A 21 0.62 4.20 5.35
C ARG A 21 0.26 3.78 6.79
N LYS A 22 0.85 2.70 7.27
CA LYS A 22 0.72 2.26 8.67
C LYS A 22 1.35 3.30 9.59
N ARG A 23 0.61 3.73 10.61
CA ARG A 23 1.15 4.57 11.68
C ARG A 23 2.09 3.72 12.54
N LEU A 24 3.34 4.16 12.64
CA LEU A 24 4.35 3.54 13.51
C LEU A 24 4.56 4.43 14.72
N HIS A 25 4.64 3.83 15.91
CA HIS A 25 4.95 4.53 17.15
C HIS A 25 6.37 5.13 17.07
N GLY A 26 6.56 6.32 17.64
CA GLY A 26 7.87 7.00 17.67
C GLY A 26 8.31 7.70 16.38
N LYS A 27 7.45 7.88 15.37
CA LYS A 27 7.76 8.65 14.16
C LYS A 27 7.56 10.16 14.41
N GLN A 28 8.55 10.97 14.05
CA GLN A 28 8.46 12.43 14.08
C GLN A 28 7.70 12.96 12.86
N PHE A 29 6.68 13.79 13.10
CA PHE A 29 5.97 14.53 12.05
C PHE A 29 6.74 15.80 11.68
N PHE A 30 6.58 16.29 10.45
CA PHE A 30 7.20 17.57 10.03
C PHE A 30 6.57 18.77 10.74
N ASP A 31 5.28 18.67 11.05
CA ASP A 31 4.55 19.68 11.80
C ASP A 31 4.59 19.33 13.29
N THR A 32 5.22 20.20 14.08
CA THR A 32 5.37 20.07 15.52
C THR A 32 4.10 20.46 16.29
N ASN A 33 3.14 21.12 15.62
CA ASN A 33 1.86 21.55 16.21
C ASN A 33 0.72 20.56 15.94
N LEU A 34 0.98 19.50 15.18
CA LEU A 34 -0.02 18.46 14.89
C LEU A 34 -0.29 17.63 16.15
N PHE A 35 -1.53 17.69 16.65
CA PHE A 35 -2.00 16.75 17.65
C PHE A 35 -1.79 15.32 17.14
N LEU A 36 -0.92 14.57 17.81
CA LEU A 36 -0.52 13.24 17.38
C LEU A 36 -1.73 12.34 17.11
N GLU A 37 -2.81 12.45 17.88
CA GLU A 37 -4.02 11.64 17.67
C GLU A 37 -4.74 11.95 16.35
N ARG A 38 -4.66 13.19 15.86
CA ARG A 38 -5.28 13.64 14.59
C ARG A 38 -4.32 13.60 13.40
N ALA A 39 -3.03 13.39 13.63
CA ALA A 39 -2.00 13.38 12.60
C ALA A 39 -2.05 12.08 11.75
N GLY A 40 -2.82 12.10 10.66
CA GLY A 40 -2.83 11.06 9.64
C GLY A 40 -1.83 11.35 8.52
N CYS A 41 -1.15 10.33 7.98
CA CYS A 41 -0.32 10.51 6.79
C CYS A 41 -1.22 10.66 5.56
N PRO A 42 -1.00 11.66 4.69
CA PRO A 42 -1.82 11.84 3.49
C PRO A 42 -1.55 10.78 2.39
N PHE A 43 -0.70 9.78 2.68
CA PHE A 43 -0.33 8.74 1.73
C PHE A 43 -1.47 7.75 1.54
N TYR A 44 -1.82 7.47 0.29
CA TYR A 44 -2.69 6.35 -0.05
C TYR A 44 -2.43 5.86 -1.47
N ILE A 45 -2.82 4.61 -1.71
CA ILE A 45 -2.88 3.96 -3.02
C ILE A 45 -4.22 3.24 -3.12
N ASN A 46 -4.97 3.52 -4.18
CA ASN A 46 -6.14 2.76 -4.57
C ASN A 46 -5.79 1.93 -5.80
N VAL A 47 -6.18 0.65 -5.79
CA VAL A 47 -6.04 -0.26 -6.92
C VAL A 47 -7.37 -0.92 -7.24
N SER A 48 -7.55 -1.26 -8.52
CA SER A 48 -8.68 -2.04 -9.02
C SER A 48 -8.20 -3.19 -9.90
N GLY A 49 -8.79 -4.36 -9.75
CA GLY A 49 -8.56 -5.56 -10.56
C GLY A 49 -9.76 -5.91 -11.46
N GLY A 50 -10.79 -5.05 -11.53
CA GLY A 50 -12.05 -5.34 -12.21
C GLY A 50 -11.93 -5.63 -13.71
N SER A 51 -10.85 -5.19 -14.36
CA SER A 51 -10.56 -5.41 -15.78
C SER A 51 -9.72 -6.67 -16.06
N GLY A 52 -9.52 -7.54 -15.07
CA GLY A 52 -8.68 -8.75 -15.19
C GLY A 52 -7.18 -8.50 -14.97
N ALA A 53 -6.77 -7.25 -14.76
CA ALA A 53 -5.44 -6.87 -14.32
C ALA A 53 -5.52 -5.82 -13.20
N TRP A 54 -4.61 -5.89 -12.23
CA TRP A 54 -4.53 -4.90 -11.16
C TRP A 54 -3.91 -3.60 -11.68
N GLN A 55 -4.62 -2.49 -11.48
CA GLN A 55 -4.19 -1.16 -11.91
C GLN A 55 -4.29 -0.17 -10.76
N LEU A 56 -3.38 0.81 -10.74
CA LEU A 56 -3.43 1.94 -9.82
C LEU A 56 -4.49 2.93 -10.31
N THR A 57 -5.56 3.14 -9.53
CA THR A 57 -6.66 4.03 -9.92
C THR A 57 -6.51 5.44 -9.37
N LYS A 58 -5.94 5.56 -8.16
CA LYS A 58 -5.66 6.86 -7.52
C LYS A 58 -4.55 6.71 -6.51
N ALA A 59 -3.64 7.67 -6.42
CA ALA A 59 -2.62 7.66 -5.38
C ALA A 59 -2.26 9.07 -4.92
N LYS A 60 -1.83 9.17 -3.66
CA LYS A 60 -1.12 10.32 -3.11
C LYS A 60 0.16 9.79 -2.48
N PHE A 61 1.30 10.21 -3.02
CA PHE A 61 2.62 9.77 -2.55
C PHE A 61 3.25 10.73 -1.52
N ALA A 62 2.53 11.78 -1.13
CA ALA A 62 2.99 12.73 -0.12
C ALA A 62 3.03 12.08 1.28
N HIS A 63 4.03 12.47 2.07
CA HIS A 63 4.19 12.04 3.45
C HIS A 63 4.42 13.25 4.35
N ASN A 64 3.89 13.22 5.56
CA ASN A 64 3.97 14.30 6.54
C ASN A 64 4.86 13.95 7.76
N TYR A 65 5.75 12.96 7.60
CA TYR A 65 6.66 12.52 8.65
C TYR A 65 8.05 12.24 8.07
N LEU A 66 9.07 12.31 8.93
CA LEU A 66 10.44 12.00 8.55
C LEU A 66 10.53 10.53 8.11
N LYS A 67 10.74 10.30 6.82
CA LYS A 67 11.21 8.99 6.35
C LYS A 67 12.68 8.88 6.73
N ASN A 68 13.08 7.77 7.35
CA ASN A 68 14.48 7.37 7.26
C ASN A 68 14.71 6.97 5.79
N VAL A 69 15.09 7.95 4.98
CA VAL A 69 15.54 7.76 3.61
C VAL A 69 17.02 7.37 3.70
N GLY A 70 17.27 6.12 4.09
CA GLY A 70 18.59 5.50 3.91
C GLY A 70 18.54 4.66 2.65
N PHE A 71 19.60 4.65 1.85
CA PHE A 71 19.77 3.57 0.88
C PHE A 71 20.07 2.29 1.67
N SER A 72 19.12 1.37 1.81
CA SER A 72 19.50 -0.01 2.12
C SER A 72 19.88 -0.70 0.83
N ALA A 73 21.09 -1.30 0.78
CA ALA A 73 21.55 -2.04 -0.38
C ALA A 73 20.63 -3.22 -0.78
N LYS A 74 19.70 -3.61 0.10
CA LYS A 74 18.67 -4.61 -0.16
C LYS A 74 17.30 -3.94 -0.24
N SER A 75 16.64 -4.00 -1.39
CA SER A 75 15.20 -3.71 -1.52
C SER A 75 14.42 -4.81 -0.82
N PHE A 76 13.71 -4.49 0.27
CA PHE A 76 12.85 -5.46 0.96
C PHE A 76 11.39 -5.21 0.58
N ALA A 77 10.86 -6.05 -0.29
CA ALA A 77 9.43 -6.24 -0.49
C ALA A 77 9.18 -7.75 -0.44
N GLU A 78 8.98 -8.30 0.76
CA GLU A 78 8.52 -9.68 0.90
C GLU A 78 6.99 -9.69 0.77
N SER A 79 6.53 -9.87 -0.47
CA SER A 79 5.18 -10.37 -0.72
C SER A 79 5.21 -11.20 -2.00
N SER A 80 5.37 -12.51 -1.87
CA SER A 80 4.98 -13.42 -2.93
C SER A 80 3.46 -13.56 -2.89
N ILE A 81 2.75 -13.05 -3.89
CA ILE A 81 1.39 -13.54 -4.15
C ILE A 81 1.59 -14.96 -4.68
N PRO A 82 1.17 -16.01 -3.94
CA PRO A 82 1.35 -17.37 -4.42
C PRO A 82 0.63 -17.51 -5.76
N ARG A 83 1.34 -18.03 -6.76
CA ARG A 83 0.75 -18.37 -8.04
C ARG A 83 -0.35 -19.41 -7.77
N PRO A 84 -1.60 -19.19 -8.19
CA PRO A 84 -2.62 -20.22 -8.06
C PRO A 84 -2.16 -21.49 -8.76
N ALA A 85 -2.35 -22.65 -8.13
CA ALA A 85 -1.84 -23.95 -8.59
C ALA A 85 -2.35 -24.34 -10.00
N LYS A 86 -3.40 -23.70 -10.48
CA LYS A 86 -3.97 -23.91 -11.80
C LYS A 86 -4.40 -22.57 -12.38
N ALA A 87 -4.17 -22.37 -13.68
CA ALA A 87 -4.77 -21.26 -14.40
C ALA A 87 -6.29 -21.42 -14.33
N LEU A 88 -6.97 -20.52 -13.62
CA LEU A 88 -8.42 -20.41 -13.66
C LEU A 88 -8.80 -19.87 -15.05
N ARG A 89 -8.93 -20.77 -16.03
CA ARG A 89 -9.52 -20.42 -17.33
C ARG A 89 -11.00 -20.15 -17.08
N ASN A 90 -11.44 -18.96 -17.45
CA ASN A 90 -12.83 -18.58 -17.37
C ASN A 90 -13.65 -19.39 -18.40
N THR A 91 -14.50 -20.31 -17.94
CA THR A 91 -15.44 -21.08 -18.78
C THR A 91 -16.77 -20.34 -18.97
N THR A 92 -16.74 -19.07 -19.39
CA THR A 92 -18.00 -18.32 -19.71
C THR A 92 -18.47 -18.52 -21.15
N GLN A 93 -17.96 -19.51 -21.88
CA GLN A 93 -18.52 -19.87 -23.19
C GLN A 93 -18.63 -21.39 -23.28
N GLN A 94 -19.76 -21.92 -22.80
CA GLN A 94 -20.32 -23.15 -23.35
C GLN A 94 -21.68 -22.75 -23.92
N THR A 95 -21.77 -22.92 -25.24
CA THR A 95 -22.90 -22.60 -26.10
C THR A 95 -24.06 -23.57 -25.87
#